data_AF-A0AAD4S972-F1
#
_entry.id   AF-A0AAD4S972-F1
#
_cell.length_a   1.000
_cell.length_b   1.000
_cell.length_c   1.000
_cell.angle_alpha   90.00
_cell.angle_beta   90.00
_cell.angle_gamma   90.00
#
_symmetry.space_group_name_H-M   'P 1'
#
loop_
_entity.id
_entity.type
_entity.pdbx_description
1 polymer ?
#
loop_
_entity_poly.entity_id
_entity_poly.type
_entity_poly.pdbx_seq_one_letter_code
_entity_poly.pdbx_strand_id
1 'polypeptide(L)'
;NTKESSKEAKQSKSLDARTDEEWLPIQQMHSRFTSFRNCSIDKWQRNAQVGTGVAGIKGRLHAFNQNISEQVAAYMGDPSRMIKSMQLRRSTVGTIVPDACENGKEEDANMDGDPELLDDSEFYQQLLKEFLESYNPASSESAYYALKRLQTKKRKIVDRRASKCRKIRYHVHEKIVNFMAPEPQDLPPMAPKLFENLFGLKN
;
A
#
# COMPACT_ATOMS: atom_id res chain seq x y z
N ASN A 1 1.31 33.41 9.77
CA ASN A 1 1.68 32.11 9.20
C ASN A 1 3.01 32.06 8.47
N THR A 2 3.46 33.08 7.72
CA THR A 2 4.76 33.02 7.00
C THR A 2 6.00 33.15 7.92
N LYS A 3 5.90 33.86 9.05
CA LYS A 3 7.01 34.02 10.00
C LYS A 3 7.27 32.79 10.89
N GLU A 4 6.25 32.03 11.26
CA GLU A 4 6.38 30.78 12.04
C GLU A 4 7.00 29.67 11.20
N SER A 5 6.51 29.45 9.98
CA SER A 5 7.08 28.48 9.04
C SER A 5 8.58 28.74 8.74
N SER A 6 8.99 30.02 8.67
CA SER A 6 10.39 30.38 8.47
C SER A 6 11.29 30.19 9.69
N LYS A 7 10.72 30.13 10.91
CA LYS A 7 11.45 29.83 12.15
C LYS A 7 11.59 28.32 12.34
N GLU A 8 10.52 27.57 12.12
CA GLU A 8 10.53 26.10 12.18
C GLU A 8 11.51 25.51 11.16
N ALA A 9 11.52 26.02 9.92
CA ALA A 9 12.47 25.56 8.88
C ALA A 9 13.95 25.90 9.16
N LYS A 10 14.22 26.93 9.99
CA LYS A 10 15.59 27.26 10.43
C LYS A 10 16.02 26.42 11.62
N GLN A 11 15.07 26.06 12.48
CA GLN A 11 15.31 25.25 13.66
C GLN A 11 15.52 23.78 13.28
N SER A 12 14.77 23.26 12.29
CA SER A 12 14.99 21.92 11.73
C SER A 12 16.37 21.80 11.07
N LYS A 13 16.73 22.73 10.18
CA LYS A 13 18.07 22.76 9.54
C LYS A 13 19.23 22.85 10.54
N SER A 14 19.04 23.54 11.67
CA SER A 14 20.06 23.64 12.72
C SER A 14 20.19 22.37 13.54
N LEU A 15 19.12 21.57 13.66
CA LEU A 15 19.15 20.28 14.34
C LEU A 15 19.79 19.21 13.44
N ASP A 16 19.41 19.17 12.17
CA ASP A 16 19.97 18.25 11.17
C ASP A 16 21.50 18.40 11.04
N ALA A 17 21.98 19.65 10.94
CA ALA A 17 23.41 19.93 10.85
C ALA A 17 24.20 19.52 12.10
N ARG A 18 23.57 19.53 13.28
CA ARG A 18 24.23 19.14 14.53
C ARG A 18 24.30 17.63 14.70
N THR A 19 23.27 16.91 14.24
CA THR A 19 23.28 15.44 14.18
C THR A 19 24.29 14.93 13.17
N ASP A 20 24.45 15.58 12.01
CA ASP A 20 25.40 15.15 10.98
C ASP A 20 26.87 15.18 11.46
N GLU A 21 27.23 16.17 12.27
CA GLU A 21 28.56 16.28 12.89
C GLU A 21 28.84 15.14 13.90
N GLU A 22 27.81 14.61 14.56
CA GLU A 22 27.96 13.49 15.51
C GLU A 22 28.12 12.15 14.78
N TRP A 23 27.52 11.99 13.60
CA TRP A 23 27.60 10.75 12.80
C TRP A 23 28.88 10.64 11.97
N LEU A 24 29.50 11.77 11.61
CA LEU A 24 30.74 11.84 10.82
C LEU A 24 31.88 10.97 11.39
N PRO A 25 32.23 11.04 12.68
CA PRO A 25 33.27 10.19 13.28
C PRO A 25 32.93 8.70 13.20
N ILE A 26 31.66 8.33 13.40
CA ILE A 26 31.17 6.95 13.34
C ILE A 26 31.29 6.42 11.90
N GLN A 27 30.91 7.24 10.91
CA GLN A 27 31.02 6.89 9.50
C GLN A 27 32.49 6.71 9.07
N GLN A 28 33.40 7.55 9.55
CA GLN A 28 34.84 7.41 9.31
C GLN A 28 35.43 6.14 9.94
N MET A 29 34.96 5.75 11.12
CA MET A 29 35.35 4.49 11.74
C MET A 29 34.85 3.29 10.92
N HIS A 30 33.59 3.33 10.48
CA HIS A 30 33.01 2.28 9.62
C HIS A 30 33.73 2.18 8.27
N SER A 31 34.11 3.30 7.66
CA SER A 31 34.82 3.29 6.36
C SER A 31 36.19 2.64 6.47
N ARG A 32 36.95 2.93 7.54
CA ARG A 32 38.25 2.28 7.83
C ARG A 32 38.12 0.77 8.01
N PHE A 33 37.03 0.32 8.65
CA PHE A 33 36.79 -1.11 8.92
C PHE A 33 36.14 -1.86 7.75
N THR A 34 35.64 -1.15 6.73
CA THR A 34 34.81 -1.72 5.65
C THR A 34 35.51 -2.86 4.91
N SER A 35 36.79 -2.72 4.57
CA SER A 35 37.54 -3.76 3.85
C SER A 35 37.68 -5.04 4.68
N PHE A 36 37.98 -4.92 5.98
CA PHE A 36 38.08 -6.07 6.88
C PHE A 36 36.73 -6.75 7.09
N ARG A 37 35.67 -5.96 7.29
CA ARG A 37 34.28 -6.45 7.43
C ARG A 37 33.87 -7.25 6.21
N ASN A 38 34.00 -6.67 5.02
CA ASN A 38 33.60 -7.31 3.76
C ASN A 38 34.38 -8.61 3.54
N CYS A 39 35.72 -8.57 3.71
CA CYS A 39 36.56 -9.76 3.58
C CYS A 39 36.16 -10.89 4.55
N SER A 40 35.87 -10.54 5.81
CA SER A 40 35.46 -11.50 6.83
C SER A 40 34.09 -12.10 6.52
N ILE A 41 33.11 -11.28 6.16
CA ILE A 41 31.75 -11.72 5.80
C ILE A 41 31.81 -12.68 4.61
N ASP A 42 32.51 -12.30 3.55
CA ASP A 42 32.59 -13.12 2.34
C ASP A 42 33.36 -14.43 2.59
N LYS A 43 34.35 -14.42 3.49
CA LYS A 43 35.04 -15.65 3.93
C LYS A 43 34.08 -16.59 4.66
N TRP A 44 33.30 -16.07 5.60
CA TRP A 44 32.33 -16.87 6.35
C TRP A 44 31.17 -17.37 5.48
N GLN A 45 30.72 -16.56 4.52
CA GLN A 45 29.76 -16.98 3.50
C GLN A 45 30.28 -18.20 2.73
N ARG A 46 31.50 -18.12 2.18
CA ARG A 46 32.10 -19.23 1.41
C ARG A 46 32.24 -20.48 2.27
N ASN A 47 32.68 -20.34 3.52
CA ASN A 47 32.80 -21.47 4.44
C ASN A 47 31.44 -22.10 4.77
N ALA A 48 30.42 -21.27 5.02
CA ALA A 48 29.06 -21.75 5.30
C ALA A 48 28.48 -22.51 4.09
N GLN A 49 28.68 -22.00 2.87
CA GLN A 49 28.23 -22.65 1.64
C GLN A 49 28.91 -24.00 1.39
N VAL A 50 30.21 -24.13 1.70
CA VAL A 50 30.95 -25.40 1.54
C VAL A 50 30.49 -26.44 2.57
N GLY A 51 30.16 -26.01 3.80
CA GLY A 51 29.73 -26.91 4.89
C GLY A 51 28.30 -27.44 4.78
N THR A 52 27.39 -26.76 4.06
CA THR A 52 25.98 -27.15 3.97
C THR A 52 25.66 -28.21 2.91
N GLY A 53 26.63 -28.67 2.10
CA GLY A 53 26.37 -29.65 1.03
C GLY A 53 25.49 -29.14 -0.11
N VAL A 54 25.15 -27.84 -0.12
CA VAL A 54 24.28 -27.14 -1.08
C VAL A 54 24.95 -26.91 -2.45
N ALA A 55 26.06 -27.59 -2.73
CA ALA A 55 26.72 -27.57 -4.04
C ALA A 55 25.81 -28.06 -5.19
N GLY A 56 24.74 -28.81 -4.90
CA GLY A 56 23.77 -29.29 -5.88
C GLY A 56 22.67 -28.30 -6.29
N ILE A 57 22.47 -27.19 -5.57
CA ILE A 57 21.42 -26.17 -5.87
C ILE A 57 21.98 -25.03 -6.76
N LYS A 58 23.29 -25.07 -7.02
CA LYS A 58 24.14 -24.03 -7.62
C LYS A 58 23.77 -23.58 -9.05
N GLY A 59 22.85 -24.27 -9.73
CA GLY A 59 22.57 -24.05 -11.16
C GLY A 59 21.46 -23.04 -11.48
N ARG A 60 20.67 -22.52 -10.53
CA ARG A 60 19.40 -21.84 -10.86
C ARG A 60 19.22 -20.39 -10.41
N LEU A 61 20.12 -19.80 -9.61
CA LEU A 61 19.92 -18.41 -9.13
C LEU A 61 21.21 -17.57 -9.19
N HIS A 62 21.17 -16.48 -9.96
CA HIS A 62 22.29 -15.53 -10.11
C HIS A 62 22.73 -14.88 -8.79
N ALA A 63 21.81 -14.70 -7.84
CA ALA A 63 22.08 -14.10 -6.54
C ALA A 63 23.03 -14.95 -5.65
N PHE A 64 23.14 -16.26 -5.88
CA PHE A 64 24.01 -17.12 -5.07
C PHE A 64 25.48 -17.14 -5.53
N ASN A 65 25.81 -16.53 -6.68
CA ASN A 65 27.17 -16.49 -7.22
C ASN A 65 27.91 -15.16 -6.92
N GLN A 66 27.30 -14.24 -6.18
CA GLN A 66 27.93 -12.97 -5.77
C GLN A 66 28.29 -12.98 -4.29
N ASN A 67 29.34 -12.26 -3.93
CA ASN A 67 29.70 -12.04 -2.52
C ASN A 67 28.58 -11.24 -1.83
N ILE A 68 28.27 -11.54 -0.55
CA ILE A 68 27.26 -10.79 0.21
C ILE A 68 27.59 -9.31 0.23
N SER A 69 28.87 -8.95 0.33
CA SER A 69 29.32 -7.56 0.30
C SER A 69 28.94 -6.83 -1.00
N GLU A 70 29.03 -7.50 -2.15
CA GLU A 70 28.66 -6.96 -3.47
C GLU A 70 27.14 -6.84 -3.62
N GLN A 71 26.40 -7.82 -3.14
CA GLN A 71 24.93 -7.78 -3.15
C GLN A 71 24.41 -6.60 -2.33
N VAL A 72 24.92 -6.44 -1.10
CA VAL A 72 24.55 -5.32 -0.24
C VAL A 72 24.94 -4.00 -0.89
N ALA A 73 26.12 -3.90 -1.51
CA ALA A 73 26.53 -2.68 -2.21
C ALA A 73 25.62 -2.34 -3.39
N ALA A 74 25.17 -3.34 -4.16
CA ALA A 74 24.23 -3.16 -5.26
C ALA A 74 22.86 -2.69 -4.77
N TYR A 75 22.33 -3.28 -3.69
CA TYR A 75 21.07 -2.85 -3.09
C TYR A 75 21.16 -1.45 -2.47
N MET A 76 22.29 -1.11 -1.84
CA MET A 76 22.54 0.20 -1.25
C MET A 76 22.90 1.27 -2.28
N GLY A 77 23.14 0.91 -3.54
CA GLY A 77 23.41 1.85 -4.62
C GLY A 77 22.18 2.65 -5.05
N ASP A 78 20.99 2.03 -4.98
CA ASP A 78 19.71 2.71 -5.20
C ASP A 78 18.67 2.25 -4.16
N PRO A 79 18.76 2.75 -2.91
CA PRO A 79 17.78 2.42 -1.88
C PRO A 79 16.43 3.08 -2.15
N SER A 80 16.38 4.09 -3.04
CA SER A 80 15.19 4.89 -3.29
C SER A 80 14.05 4.04 -3.86
N ARG A 81 14.37 3.05 -4.69
CA ARG A 81 13.39 2.10 -5.23
C ARG A 81 12.70 1.29 -4.12
N MET A 82 13.47 0.80 -3.15
CA MET A 82 12.94 0.02 -2.02
C MET A 82 12.13 0.91 -1.08
N ILE A 83 12.65 2.08 -0.73
CA ILE A 83 11.97 3.04 0.14
C ILE A 83 10.62 3.44 -0.47
N LYS A 84 10.58 3.76 -1.76
CA LYS A 84 9.34 4.10 -2.47
C LYS A 84 8.34 2.94 -2.48
N SER A 85 8.79 1.69 -2.60
CA SER A 85 7.89 0.54 -2.47
C SER A 85 7.30 0.39 -1.06
N MET A 86 8.08 0.70 -0.01
CA MET A 86 7.61 0.63 1.37
C MET A 86 6.67 1.79 1.75
N GLN A 87 6.81 2.94 1.10
CA GLN A 87 5.96 4.12 1.31
C GLN A 87 4.62 4.05 0.56
N LEU A 88 4.41 3.02 -0.27
CA LEU A 88 3.21 2.87 -1.09
C LEU A 88 2.16 2.02 -0.38
N ARG A 89 0.97 2.58 -0.10
CA ARG A 89 -0.14 1.81 0.48
C ARG A 89 -0.59 0.73 -0.52
N ARG A 90 -0.69 -0.53 -0.09
CA ARG A 90 -1.26 -1.66 -0.87
C ARG A 90 -2.69 -1.45 -1.43
N SER A 91 -3.36 -0.31 -1.19
CA SER A 91 -4.60 0.06 -1.89
C SER A 91 -4.38 0.66 -3.27
N THR A 92 -3.21 1.25 -3.55
CA THR A 92 -2.89 1.90 -4.83
C THR A 92 -2.05 1.01 -5.75
N VAL A 93 -1.29 0.05 -5.21
CA VAL A 93 -0.54 -0.91 -6.03
C VAL A 93 -1.45 -2.06 -6.44
N GLY A 94 -2.04 -1.95 -7.62
CA GLY A 94 -2.56 -3.11 -8.33
C GLY A 94 -1.45 -4.16 -8.44
N THR A 95 -1.70 -5.35 -7.89
CA THR A 95 -0.82 -6.51 -8.02
C THR A 95 -0.38 -6.67 -9.48
N ILE A 96 0.89 -7.04 -9.72
CA ILE A 96 1.56 -7.24 -11.02
C ILE A 96 0.92 -8.40 -11.82
N VAL A 97 -0.35 -8.23 -12.17
CA VAL A 97 -1.10 -8.99 -13.15
C VAL A 97 -1.85 -7.92 -13.93
N PRO A 98 -1.65 -7.79 -15.25
CA PRO A 98 -2.28 -6.75 -16.03
C PRO A 98 -3.75 -7.13 -16.24
N ASP A 99 -4.59 -6.90 -15.23
CA ASP A 99 -6.04 -6.88 -15.42
C ASP A 99 -6.47 -5.43 -15.62
N ALA A 100 -6.63 -5.10 -16.90
CA ALA A 100 -7.28 -3.90 -17.39
C ALA A 100 -8.67 -3.78 -16.74
N CYS A 101 -8.83 -2.82 -15.85
CA CYS A 101 -10.12 -2.28 -15.44
C CYS A 101 -9.92 -0.82 -15.03
N GLU A 102 -10.03 0.08 -16.01
CA GLU A 102 -10.40 1.46 -15.78
C GLU A 102 -11.72 1.50 -15.00
N ASN A 103 -11.72 2.20 -13.86
CA ASN A 103 -12.63 3.31 -13.55
C ASN A 103 -12.67 3.58 -12.05
N GLY A 104 -12.34 4.81 -11.68
CA GLY A 104 -12.95 5.45 -10.51
C GLY A 104 -12.02 6.25 -9.61
N LYS A 105 -11.87 7.52 -9.98
CA LYS A 105 -11.50 8.69 -9.15
C LYS A 105 -10.01 8.89 -8.86
N GLU A 106 -9.42 9.64 -9.78
CA GLU A 106 -8.36 10.60 -9.55
C GLU A 106 -8.78 11.60 -8.46
N GLU A 107 -8.29 11.39 -7.24
CA GLU A 107 -7.93 12.49 -6.35
C GLU A 107 -6.44 12.29 -6.08
N ASP A 108 -5.63 13.13 -6.72
CA ASP A 108 -4.18 13.28 -6.57
C ASP A 108 -3.49 12.07 -5.94
N ALA A 109 -3.26 11.05 -6.78
CA ALA A 109 -2.31 10.01 -6.46
C ALA A 109 -0.95 10.71 -6.29
N ASN A 110 -0.59 10.97 -5.04
CA ASN A 110 0.77 11.22 -4.62
C ASN A 110 1.58 10.02 -5.14
N MET A 111 2.16 10.18 -6.33
CA MET A 111 3.01 9.17 -6.98
C MET A 111 4.28 8.92 -6.14
N ASP A 112 4.62 9.88 -5.29
CA ASP A 112 5.43 9.67 -4.10
C ASP A 112 4.49 9.25 -2.96
N GLY A 113 4.68 8.02 -2.46
CA GLY A 113 3.97 7.52 -1.31
C GLY A 113 4.09 8.42 -0.07
N ASP A 114 3.38 8.05 0.99
CA ASP A 114 3.40 8.79 2.25
C ASP A 114 4.78 8.61 2.92
N PRO A 115 5.61 9.67 3.09
CA PRO A 115 6.97 9.53 3.60
C PRO A 115 7.02 9.07 5.06
N GLU A 116 5.94 9.23 5.82
CA GLU A 116 5.81 8.74 7.20
C GLU A 116 5.33 7.28 7.27
N LEU A 117 4.90 6.71 6.15
CA LEU A 117 4.42 5.33 6.08
C LEU A 117 5.57 4.36 5.76
N LEU A 118 5.72 3.35 6.60
CA LEU A 118 6.61 2.21 6.36
C LEU A 118 5.78 0.91 6.35
N ASP A 119 5.45 0.40 5.17
CA ASP A 119 4.85 -0.92 4.96
C ASP A 119 5.95 -1.92 4.52
N ASP A 120 6.48 -2.69 5.48
CA ASP A 120 7.50 -3.71 5.24
C ASP A 120 6.89 -5.09 4.90
N SER A 121 5.58 -5.17 4.69
CA SER A 121 4.85 -6.44 4.49
C SER A 121 5.38 -7.27 3.33
N GLU A 122 5.82 -6.62 2.24
CA GLU A 122 6.39 -7.32 1.08
C GLU A 122 7.77 -7.90 1.38
N PHE A 123 8.61 -7.15 2.10
CA PHE A 123 9.92 -7.61 2.55
C PHE A 123 9.79 -8.77 3.54
N TYR A 124 8.89 -8.65 4.52
CA TYR A 124 8.58 -9.74 5.46
C TYR A 124 8.08 -11.00 4.74
N GLN A 125 7.21 -10.86 3.74
CA GLN A 125 6.73 -11.98 2.94
C GLN A 125 7.85 -12.68 2.18
N GLN A 126 8.81 -11.91 1.65
CA GLN A 126 9.98 -12.46 0.96
C GLN A 126 10.91 -13.21 1.93
N LEU A 127 11.21 -12.65 3.10
CA LEU A 127 12.01 -13.32 4.14
C LEU A 127 11.34 -14.61 4.63
N LEU A 128 10.03 -14.55 4.87
CA LEU A 128 9.25 -15.71 5.29
C LEU A 128 9.27 -16.81 4.21
N LYS A 129 9.14 -16.42 2.94
CA LYS A 129 9.24 -17.35 1.80
C LYS A 129 10.61 -18.04 1.78
N GLU A 130 11.69 -17.27 1.85
CA GLU A 130 13.06 -17.81 1.84
C GLU A 130 13.32 -18.72 3.04
N PHE A 131 12.83 -18.34 4.23
CA PHE A 131 12.92 -19.17 5.43
C PHE A 131 12.20 -20.51 5.25
N LEU A 132 10.96 -20.51 4.74
CA LEU A 132 10.23 -21.76 4.49
C LEU A 132 10.88 -22.61 3.41
N GLU A 133 11.43 -21.99 2.37
CA GLU A 133 12.15 -22.68 1.29
C GLU A 133 13.43 -23.36 1.80
N SER A 134 14.13 -22.73 2.76
CA SER A 134 15.31 -23.31 3.42
C SER A 134 15.00 -24.51 4.31
N TYR A 135 13.81 -24.56 4.93
CA TYR A 135 13.40 -25.65 5.81
C TYR A 135 12.81 -26.84 5.04
N ASN A 136 12.01 -26.59 4.00
CA ASN A 136 11.41 -27.63 3.19
C ASN A 136 11.13 -27.14 1.75
N PRO A 137 12.01 -27.43 0.77
CA PRO A 137 11.85 -26.95 -0.60
C PRO A 137 10.61 -27.50 -1.29
N ALA A 138 10.14 -28.71 -0.93
CA ALA A 138 8.94 -29.33 -1.46
C ALA A 138 7.62 -28.74 -0.89
N SER A 139 7.67 -28.05 0.25
CA SER A 139 6.51 -27.44 0.92
C SER A 139 6.40 -25.93 0.71
N SER A 140 7.39 -25.33 0.05
CA SER A 140 7.50 -23.88 -0.16
C SER A 140 6.33 -23.33 -0.99
N GLU A 141 5.97 -24.02 -2.06
CA GLU A 141 4.88 -23.64 -2.96
C GLU A 141 3.51 -23.67 -2.25
N SER A 142 3.23 -24.75 -1.50
CA SER A 142 1.95 -24.95 -0.81
C SER A 142 1.76 -23.96 0.33
N ALA A 143 2.82 -23.65 1.08
CA ALA A 143 2.78 -22.65 2.15
C ALA A 143 2.64 -21.22 1.59
N TYR A 144 3.30 -20.91 0.47
CA TYR A 144 3.15 -19.64 -0.23
C TYR A 144 1.70 -19.42 -0.72
N TYR A 145 1.10 -20.45 -1.34
CA TYR A 145 -0.30 -20.41 -1.74
C TYR A 145 -1.27 -20.31 -0.55
N ALA A 146 -0.97 -20.95 0.58
CA ALA A 146 -1.76 -20.81 1.81
C ALA A 146 -1.74 -19.36 2.33
N LEU A 147 -0.58 -18.71 2.34
CA LEU A 147 -0.43 -17.31 2.73
C LEU A 147 -1.18 -16.35 1.80
N LYS A 148 -1.08 -16.60 0.49
CA LYS A 148 -1.81 -15.82 -0.53
C LYS A 148 -3.34 -15.99 -0.43
N ARG A 149 -3.81 -17.16 0.05
CA ARG A 149 -5.23 -17.41 0.32
C ARG A 149 -5.73 -16.74 1.61
N LEU A 150 -4.86 -16.54 2.59
CA LEU A 150 -5.16 -15.82 3.83
C LEU A 150 -5.28 -14.30 3.62
N GLN A 151 -4.70 -13.76 2.55
CA GLN A 151 -4.92 -12.36 2.18
C GLN A 151 -6.41 -12.17 1.83
N THR A 152 -7.08 -11.38 2.66
CA THR A 152 -8.49 -11.03 2.49
C THR A 152 -8.65 -10.25 1.19
N LYS A 153 -9.18 -10.90 0.15
CA LYS A 153 -9.51 -10.22 -1.10
C LYS A 153 -10.47 -9.08 -0.77
N LYS A 154 -10.07 -7.84 -1.11
CA LYS A 154 -10.95 -6.67 -0.99
C LYS A 154 -12.20 -6.94 -1.83
N ARG A 155 -13.32 -7.19 -1.17
CA ARG A 155 -14.60 -7.36 -1.85
C ARG A 155 -15.05 -5.99 -2.35
N LYS A 156 -15.60 -5.93 -3.55
CA LYS A 156 -16.21 -4.71 -4.08
C LYS A 156 -17.22 -4.20 -3.04
N ILE A 157 -17.19 -2.89 -2.76
CA ILE A 157 -18.15 -2.27 -1.86
C ILE A 157 -19.51 -2.32 -2.56
N VAL A 158 -20.34 -3.29 -2.15
CA VAL A 158 -21.70 -3.47 -2.68
C VAL A 158 -22.67 -2.80 -1.72
N ASP A 159 -23.61 -2.01 -2.27
CA ASP A 159 -24.72 -1.45 -1.51
C ASP A 159 -25.61 -2.59 -0.95
N ARG A 160 -25.35 -3.00 0.29
CA ARG A 160 -26.08 -4.09 0.96
C ARG A 160 -27.56 -3.76 1.14
N ARG A 161 -27.91 -2.46 1.19
CA ARG A 161 -29.29 -1.98 1.34
C ARG A 161 -30.04 -1.92 0.00
N ALA A 162 -29.35 -2.04 -1.12
CA ALA A 162 -29.98 -2.18 -2.43
C ALA A 162 -30.64 -3.56 -2.63
N SER A 163 -30.32 -4.56 -1.79
CA SER A 163 -30.99 -5.86 -1.81
C SER A 163 -32.41 -5.79 -1.22
N LYS A 164 -33.35 -6.53 -1.83
CA LYS A 164 -34.73 -6.73 -1.35
C LYS A 164 -35.51 -5.43 -1.09
N CYS A 165 -35.45 -4.49 -2.03
CA CYS A 165 -36.26 -3.25 -2.05
C CYS A 165 -36.16 -2.36 -0.80
N ARG A 166 -35.07 -2.43 -0.03
CA ARG A 166 -34.85 -1.56 1.15
C ARG A 166 -34.35 -0.15 0.81
N LYS A 167 -34.11 0.11 -0.48
CA LYS A 167 -33.71 1.39 -1.06
C LYS A 167 -34.63 1.69 -2.25
N ILE A 168 -35.24 2.87 -2.25
CA ILE A 168 -36.08 3.34 -3.36
C ILE A 168 -35.17 3.57 -4.57
N ARG A 169 -35.57 3.01 -5.71
CA ARG A 169 -34.89 3.20 -7.00
C ARG A 169 -35.89 3.79 -7.98
N TYR A 170 -35.49 4.88 -8.62
CA TYR A 170 -36.29 5.53 -9.66
C TYR A 170 -36.02 4.82 -10.99
N HIS A 171 -36.63 3.65 -11.17
CA HIS A 171 -36.67 2.95 -12.45
C HIS A 171 -38.10 3.00 -12.98
N VAL A 172 -38.25 3.23 -14.28
CA VAL A 172 -39.56 3.17 -14.94
C VAL A 172 -39.94 1.69 -15.09
N HIS A 173 -41.11 1.33 -14.57
CA HIS A 173 -41.64 -0.03 -14.67
C HIS A 173 -42.68 -0.06 -15.80
N GLU A 174 -42.35 -0.65 -16.95
CA GLU A 174 -43.17 -0.60 -18.17
C GLU A 174 -44.63 -1.05 -17.95
N LYS A 175 -44.86 -2.07 -17.11
CA LYS A 175 -46.21 -2.62 -16.84
C LYS A 175 -47.15 -1.65 -16.10
N ILE A 176 -46.62 -0.66 -15.41
CA ILE A 176 -47.42 0.34 -14.66
C ILE A 176 -47.40 1.71 -15.34
N VAL A 177 -46.68 1.86 -16.45
CA VAL A 177 -46.75 3.07 -17.29
C VAL A 177 -48.16 3.14 -17.87
N ASN A 178 -48.80 4.31 -17.77
CA ASN A 178 -50.17 4.55 -18.24
C ASN A 178 -51.23 3.62 -17.61
N PHE A 179 -51.00 3.12 -16.39
CA PHE A 179 -51.96 2.24 -15.72
C PHE A 179 -53.32 2.93 -15.43
N MET A 180 -53.30 4.23 -15.16
CA MET A 180 -54.50 5.05 -14.95
C MET A 180 -54.34 6.38 -15.67
N ALA A 181 -55.44 6.92 -16.20
CA ALA A 181 -55.49 8.28 -16.72
C ALA A 181 -55.55 9.28 -15.55
N PRO A 182 -54.89 10.45 -15.64
CA PRO A 182 -55.03 11.48 -14.64
C PRO A 182 -56.46 12.01 -14.60
N GLU A 183 -57.11 11.92 -13.44
CA GLU A 183 -58.41 12.54 -13.20
C GLU A 183 -58.20 13.95 -12.61
N PRO A 184 -58.78 15.00 -13.21
CA PRO A 184 -58.67 16.34 -12.66
C PRO A 184 -59.39 16.38 -11.31
N GLN A 185 -58.64 16.64 -10.25
CA GLN A 185 -59.22 16.98 -8.95
C GLN A 185 -59.33 18.48 -8.85
N ASP A 186 -60.56 18.98 -8.89
CA ASP A 186 -60.85 20.38 -8.62
C ASP A 186 -60.68 20.62 -7.12
N LEU A 187 -59.58 21.30 -6.76
CA LEU A 187 -59.39 21.75 -5.40
C LEU A 187 -60.43 22.83 -5.09
N PRO A 188 -61.08 22.78 -3.92
CA PRO A 188 -62.05 23.80 -3.57
C PRO A 188 -61.33 25.16 -3.46
N PRO A 189 -61.97 26.27 -3.87
CA PRO A 189 -61.34 27.61 -3.90
C PRO A 189 -60.77 28.08 -2.55
N MET A 190 -61.24 27.49 -1.45
CA MET A 190 -60.77 27.77 -0.09
C MET A 190 -59.52 26.98 0.32
N ALA A 191 -59.11 25.95 -0.43
CA ALA A 191 -58.01 25.06 -0.08
C ALA A 191 -56.66 25.80 0.08
N PRO A 192 -56.25 26.72 -0.82
CA PRO A 192 -54.98 27.41 -0.68
C PRO A 192 -54.89 28.21 0.63
N LYS A 193 -55.94 28.99 0.95
CA LYS A 193 -56.03 29.76 2.20
C LYS A 193 -56.05 28.88 3.44
N LEU A 194 -56.65 27.70 3.35
CA LEU A 194 -56.68 26.73 4.43
C LEU A 194 -55.29 26.11 4.66
N PHE A 195 -54.56 25.75 3.60
CA PHE A 195 -53.20 25.21 3.70
C PHE A 195 -52.19 26.23 4.24
N GLU A 196 -52.34 27.51 3.88
CA GLU A 196 -51.49 28.60 4.39
C GLU A 196 -51.62 28.77 5.91
N ASN A 197 -52.81 28.55 6.46
CA ASN A 197 -53.10 28.77 7.88
C ASN A 197 -53.19 27.47 8.70
N LEU A 198 -52.87 26.31 8.10
CA LEU A 198 -53.11 25.00 8.69
C LEU A 198 -52.30 24.75 9.97
N PHE A 199 -51.08 25.27 10.04
CA PHE A 199 -50.15 25.06 11.17
C PHE A 199 -49.69 26.36 11.84
N GLY A 200 -50.56 27.37 11.84
CA GLY A 200 -50.28 28.68 12.43
C GLY A 200 -49.45 29.58 11.49
N LEU A 201 -49.67 30.88 11.60
CA LEU A 201 -48.93 31.88 10.83
C LEU A 201 -47.46 31.82 11.22
N LYS A 202 -46.58 31.60 10.23
CA LYS A 202 -45.18 31.96 10.36
C LYS A 202 -45.15 33.48 10.61
N ASN A 203 -44.73 33.90 11.81
CA ASN A 203 -44.41 35.30 12.08
C ASN A 203 -43.37 35.82 11.06
#